data_AF-A0A3D0KAM4-F1
#
_entry.id   AF-A0A3D0KAM4-F1
#
_cell.length_a   1.000
_cell.length_b   1.000
_cell.length_c   1.000
_cell.angle_alpha   90.00
_cell.angle_beta   90.00
_cell.angle_gamma   90.00
#
_symmetry.space_group_name_H-M   'P 1'
#
loop_
_entity.id
_entity.type
_entity.pdbx_description
1 polymer ?
#
loop_
_entity_poly.entity_id
_entity_poly.type
_entity_poly.pdbx_seq_one_letter_code
_entity_poly.pdbx_strand_id
1 'polypeptide(L)'
;MLSKIMSGGQTGADRAALDAALTLEFPIGGTCPVGRMAEDGPMSSIYTLEEVSGDYRQRNHQNVQNADGTAIFYASYLQGGTEATALFCIQQSKPYKLIDIELIDPLHAAMLLADFVHDRNISVLNVAGPRASTCPVMYAYVKQAIELVIKQSR
;
A
#
# COMPACT_ATOMS: atom_id res chain seq x y z
N MET A 1 12.31 11.75 4.81
CA MET A 1 11.99 12.01 3.39
C MET A 1 11.65 10.68 2.76
N LEU A 2 10.53 10.61 2.05
CA LEU A 2 10.08 9.35 1.45
C LEU A 2 11.08 8.89 0.38
N SER A 3 11.49 7.63 0.43
CA SER A 3 12.49 7.04 -0.47
C SER A 3 12.02 5.77 -1.17
N LYS A 4 10.95 5.12 -0.69
CA LYS A 4 10.43 3.88 -1.28
C LYS A 4 8.95 3.67 -1.00
N ILE A 5 8.22 3.16 -2.00
CA ILE A 5 6.88 2.59 -1.84
C ILE A 5 6.97 1.07 -1.75
N MET A 6 6.28 0.47 -0.78
CA MET A 6 6.14 -0.97 -0.65
C MET A 6 4.67 -1.41 -0.74
N SER A 7 4.44 -2.62 -1.24
CA SER A 7 3.14 -3.25 -1.31
C SER A 7 3.32 -4.75 -1.59
N GLY A 8 2.32 -5.59 -1.32
CA GLY A 8 2.41 -7.00 -1.66
C GLY A 8 1.81 -7.39 -3.01
N GLY A 9 1.49 -6.39 -3.84
CA GLY A 9 1.20 -6.56 -5.27
C GLY A 9 -0.16 -7.17 -5.63
N GLN A 10 -1.07 -7.38 -4.68
CA GLN A 10 -2.45 -7.75 -5.00
C GLN A 10 -3.09 -6.72 -5.95
N THR A 11 -4.14 -7.08 -6.70
CA THR A 11 -4.92 -6.08 -7.47
C THR A 11 -5.50 -5.00 -6.56
N GLY A 12 -6.04 -3.92 -7.12
CA GLY A 12 -6.60 -2.82 -6.33
C GLY A 12 -5.50 -1.94 -5.74
N ALA A 13 -5.55 -1.69 -4.43
CA ALA A 13 -4.67 -0.73 -3.76
C ALA A 13 -3.18 -1.07 -3.89
N ASP A 14 -2.85 -2.33 -3.65
CA ASP A 14 -1.47 -2.83 -3.67
C ASP A 14 -0.82 -2.58 -5.03
N ARG A 15 -1.49 -2.95 -6.13
CA ARG A 15 -0.99 -2.76 -7.50
C ARG A 15 -0.90 -1.28 -7.87
N ALA A 16 -1.94 -0.52 -7.53
CA ALA A 16 -2.00 0.91 -7.81
C ALA A 16 -0.83 1.68 -7.21
N ALA A 17 -0.41 1.33 -5.99
CA ALA A 17 0.74 1.95 -5.35
C ALA A 17 2.05 1.66 -6.08
N LEU A 18 2.26 0.41 -6.51
CA LEU A 18 3.43 0.03 -7.29
C LEU A 18 3.45 0.72 -8.66
N ASP A 19 2.30 0.77 -9.34
CA ASP A 19 2.17 1.42 -10.65
C ASP A 19 2.38 2.94 -10.57
N ALA A 20 1.88 3.59 -9.52
CA ALA A 20 2.13 5.01 -9.26
C ALA A 20 3.63 5.30 -9.13
N ALA A 21 4.33 4.49 -8.35
CA ALA A 21 5.77 4.63 -8.15
C ALA A 21 6.56 4.32 -9.42
N LEU A 22 6.23 3.24 -10.15
CA LEU A 22 6.85 2.92 -11.44
C LEU A 22 6.65 4.02 -12.48
N THR A 23 5.44 4.58 -12.57
CA THR A 23 5.12 5.70 -13.49
C THR A 23 6.02 6.91 -13.25
N LEU A 24 6.43 7.13 -12.00
CA LEU A 24 7.27 8.25 -11.60
C LEU A 24 8.74 7.88 -11.47
N GLU A 25 9.16 6.67 -11.84
CA GLU A 25 10.53 6.16 -11.63
C GLU A 25 10.96 6.24 -10.15
N PHE A 26 10.01 6.03 -9.24
CA PHE A 26 10.24 6.04 -7.80
C PHE A 26 10.53 4.62 -7.30
N PRO A 27 11.46 4.42 -6.34
CA PRO A 27 11.81 3.08 -5.88
C PRO A 27 10.60 2.32 -5.32
N ILE A 28 10.44 1.08 -5.78
CA ILE A 28 9.44 0.13 -5.28
C ILE A 28 10.07 -1.05 -4.55
N GLY A 29 9.27 -1.74 -3.75
CA GLY A 29 9.63 -3.01 -3.14
C GLY A 29 8.42 -3.68 -2.50
N GLY A 30 8.68 -4.73 -1.71
CA GLY A 30 7.64 -5.47 -1.02
C GLY A 30 7.86 -6.97 -1.10
N THR A 31 7.00 -7.70 -0.41
CA THR A 31 6.95 -9.16 -0.44
C THR A 31 5.63 -9.65 -1.00
N CYS A 32 5.70 -10.71 -1.80
CA CYS A 32 4.57 -11.33 -2.47
C CYS A 32 4.53 -12.84 -2.23
N PRO A 33 3.38 -13.51 -2.44
CA PRO A 33 3.30 -14.97 -2.33
C PRO A 33 4.21 -15.67 -3.34
N VAL A 34 4.61 -16.92 -3.03
CA VAL A 34 5.31 -17.80 -3.97
C VAL A 34 4.54 -17.92 -5.30
N GLY A 35 5.27 -17.91 -6.41
CA GLY A 35 4.70 -17.86 -7.75
C GLY A 35 4.16 -16.47 -8.12
N ARG A 36 4.43 -15.46 -7.29
CA ARG A 36 4.04 -14.06 -7.48
C ARG A 36 2.53 -13.91 -7.68
N MET A 37 1.73 -14.68 -6.95
CA MET A 37 0.28 -14.76 -7.20
C MET A 37 -0.48 -13.52 -6.71
N ALA A 38 -1.36 -13.01 -7.58
CA ALA A 38 -2.45 -12.09 -7.27
C ALA A 38 -3.80 -12.71 -7.72
N GLU A 39 -4.93 -12.03 -7.49
CA GLU A 39 -6.25 -12.58 -7.84
C GLU A 39 -6.46 -12.76 -9.35
N ASP A 40 -5.73 -12.00 -10.16
CA ASP A 40 -5.71 -12.05 -11.62
C ASP A 40 -4.59 -12.94 -12.19
N GLY A 41 -3.87 -13.65 -11.32
CA GLY A 41 -2.79 -14.57 -11.68
C GLY A 41 -1.39 -14.06 -11.30
N PRO A 42 -0.33 -14.68 -11.86
CA PRO A 42 1.05 -14.30 -11.57
C PRO A 42 1.39 -12.87 -11.99
N MET A 43 2.07 -12.14 -11.13
CA MET A 43 2.50 -10.77 -11.38
C MET A 43 3.71 -10.70 -12.30
N SER A 44 3.70 -9.71 -13.21
CA SER A 44 4.85 -9.36 -14.05
C SER A 44 6.13 -9.14 -13.24
N SER A 45 7.29 -9.47 -13.84
CA SER A 45 8.61 -9.31 -13.22
C SER A 45 9.04 -7.85 -13.07
N ILE A 46 8.31 -6.89 -13.66
CA ILE A 46 8.57 -5.45 -13.49
C ILE A 46 8.45 -5.00 -12.03
N TYR A 47 7.65 -5.71 -11.22
CA TYR A 47 7.54 -5.43 -9.79
C TYR A 47 8.67 -6.12 -9.05
N THR A 48 9.63 -5.36 -8.51
CA THR A 48 10.78 -5.91 -7.76
C THR A 48 10.36 -6.32 -6.34
N LEU A 49 9.50 -7.33 -6.25
CA LEU A 49 8.99 -7.93 -5.02
C LEU A 49 9.70 -9.24 -4.71
N GLU A 50 9.96 -9.49 -3.43
CA GLU A 50 10.55 -10.72 -2.93
C GLU A 50 9.45 -11.77 -2.67
N GLU A 51 9.64 -13.00 -3.11
CA GLU A 51 8.70 -14.09 -2.81
C GLU A 51 8.94 -14.59 -1.39
N VAL A 52 7.86 -14.72 -0.63
CA VAL A 52 7.89 -15.31 0.72
C VAL A 52 6.98 -16.53 0.77
N SER A 53 7.50 -17.60 1.36
CA SER A 53 6.70 -18.78 1.68
C SER A 53 5.76 -18.45 2.84
N GLY A 54 4.51 -18.90 2.74
CA GLY A 54 3.50 -18.60 3.74
C GLY A 54 2.12 -18.33 3.18
N ASP A 55 1.17 -18.07 4.07
CA ASP A 55 -0.16 -17.63 3.70
C ASP A 55 -0.18 -16.12 3.33
N TYR A 56 -1.30 -15.66 2.78
CA TYR A 56 -1.49 -14.25 2.44
C TYR A 56 -1.36 -13.28 3.64
N ARG A 57 -1.43 -13.79 4.89
CA ARG A 57 -1.28 -12.97 6.09
C ARG A 57 0.19 -12.73 6.40
N GLN A 58 1.04 -13.76 6.28
CA GLN A 58 2.49 -13.64 6.50
C GLN A 58 3.14 -12.60 5.58
N ARG A 59 2.77 -12.54 4.29
CA ARG A 59 3.29 -11.48 3.39
C ARG A 59 2.86 -10.07 3.79
N ASN A 60 1.60 -9.89 4.20
CA ASN A 60 1.12 -8.58 4.69
C ASN A 60 1.86 -8.17 5.96
N HIS A 61 2.08 -9.10 6.89
CA HIS A 61 2.83 -8.85 8.11
C HIS A 61 4.26 -8.41 7.80
N GLN A 62 4.94 -9.10 6.88
CA GLN A 62 6.31 -8.76 6.49
C GLN A 62 6.40 -7.36 5.87
N ASN A 63 5.45 -6.99 5.00
CA ASN A 63 5.40 -5.65 4.42
C ASN A 63 5.18 -4.56 5.48
N VAL A 64 4.29 -4.79 6.46
CA VAL A 64 4.08 -3.86 7.58
C VAL A 64 5.33 -3.74 8.46
N GLN A 65 6.02 -4.86 8.73
CA GLN A 65 7.22 -4.86 9.56
C GLN A 65 8.39 -4.11 8.91
N ASN A 66 8.60 -4.34 7.61
CA ASN A 66 9.71 -3.81 6.83
C ASN A 66 9.56 -2.34 6.42
N ALA A 67 8.35 -1.78 6.50
CA ALA A 67 8.09 -0.37 6.23
C ALA A 67 8.13 0.48 7.51
N ASP A 68 8.42 1.77 7.39
CA ASP A 68 8.41 2.69 8.54
C ASP A 68 6.98 3.05 8.97
N GLY A 69 6.05 3.03 8.02
CA GLY A 69 4.62 3.17 8.29
C GLY A 69 3.76 2.61 7.16
N THR A 70 2.46 2.45 7.42
CA THR A 70 1.50 1.90 6.44
C THR A 70 0.35 2.86 6.15
N ALA A 71 0.15 3.20 4.88
CA ALA A 71 -1.08 3.81 4.39
C ALA A 71 -2.10 2.71 4.08
N ILE A 72 -3.28 2.78 4.71
CA ILE A 72 -4.34 1.77 4.56
C ILE A 72 -5.58 2.44 3.99
N PHE A 73 -5.93 2.05 2.77
CA PHE A 73 -7.12 2.53 2.06
C PHE A 73 -8.28 1.55 2.23
N TYR A 74 -9.47 2.09 2.46
CA TYR A 74 -10.71 1.33 2.64
C TYR A 74 -11.91 2.15 2.15
N ALA A 75 -13.07 1.50 2.00
CA ALA A 75 -14.31 2.14 1.59
C ALA A 75 -15.37 1.90 2.67
N SER A 76 -15.79 2.96 3.36
CA SER A 76 -16.71 2.96 4.51
C SER A 76 -16.22 2.20 5.75
N TYR A 77 -15.97 0.90 5.64
CA TYR A 77 -15.61 0.02 6.75
C TYR A 77 -14.36 -0.80 6.44
N LEU A 78 -13.52 -1.00 7.45
CA LEU A 78 -12.43 -1.96 7.37
C LEU A 78 -13.01 -3.38 7.35
N GLN A 79 -12.59 -4.18 6.38
CA GLN A 79 -13.04 -5.57 6.24
C GLN A 79 -11.90 -6.47 5.74
N GLY A 80 -11.97 -7.75 6.10
CA GLY A 80 -11.11 -8.81 5.56
C GLY A 80 -9.61 -8.52 5.73
N GLY A 81 -8.86 -8.60 4.63
CA GLY A 81 -7.40 -8.39 4.65
C GLY A 81 -6.99 -6.98 5.09
N THR A 82 -7.79 -5.97 4.79
CA THR A 82 -7.50 -4.57 5.16
C THR A 82 -7.65 -4.36 6.67
N GLU A 83 -8.69 -4.91 7.27
CA GLU A 83 -8.88 -4.92 8.74
C GLU A 83 -7.74 -5.66 9.44
N ALA A 84 -7.36 -6.84 8.92
CA ALA A 84 -6.24 -7.61 9.47
C ALA A 84 -4.92 -6.83 9.44
N THR A 85 -4.64 -6.08 8.35
CA THR A 85 -3.47 -5.21 8.27
C THR A 85 -3.50 -4.10 9.32
N ALA A 86 -4.65 -3.45 9.54
CA ALA A 86 -4.79 -2.41 10.55
C ALA A 86 -4.57 -2.95 11.97
N LEU A 87 -5.19 -4.10 12.29
CA LEU A 87 -5.00 -4.80 13.57
C LEU A 87 -3.53 -5.17 13.79
N PHE A 88 -2.85 -5.66 12.74
CA PHE A 88 -1.45 -6.01 12.84
C PHE A 88 -0.55 -4.78 13.07
N CYS A 89 -0.83 -3.64 12.42
CA CYS A 89 -0.11 -2.39 12.70
C CYS A 89 -0.22 -2.00 14.18
N ILE A 90 -1.43 -2.11 14.76
CA ILE A 90 -1.68 -1.85 16.19
C ILE A 90 -0.87 -2.80 17.05
N GLN A 91 -0.94 -4.12 16.80
CA GLN A 91 -0.25 -5.14 17.58
C GLN A 91 1.28 -4.96 17.57
N GLN A 92 1.84 -4.55 16.43
CA GLN A 92 3.27 -4.33 16.27
C GLN A 92 3.72 -2.91 16.63
N SER A 93 2.81 -2.05 17.11
CA SER A 93 3.09 -0.63 17.37
C SER A 93 3.72 0.10 16.16
N LYS A 94 3.33 -0.28 14.94
CA LYS A 94 3.80 0.33 13.70
C LYS A 94 2.89 1.52 13.33
N PRO A 95 3.45 2.68 12.94
CA PRO A 95 2.65 3.80 12.46
C PRO A 95 1.77 3.40 11.27
N TYR A 96 0.50 3.83 11.30
CA TYR A 96 -0.41 3.65 10.17
C TYR A 96 -1.33 4.86 10.00
N LYS A 97 -1.82 5.05 8.78
CA LYS A 97 -2.81 6.09 8.43
C LYS A 97 -3.95 5.44 7.67
N LEU A 98 -5.16 5.58 8.21
CA LEU A 98 -6.39 5.12 7.57
C LEU A 98 -6.92 6.22 6.64
N ILE A 99 -7.28 5.86 5.41
CA ILE A 99 -7.92 6.74 4.42
C ILE A 99 -9.20 6.08 3.94
N ASP A 100 -10.34 6.69 4.27
CA ASP A 100 -11.65 6.30 3.71
C ASP A 100 -11.84 6.98 2.37
N ILE A 101 -11.90 6.18 1.31
CA ILE A 101 -12.01 6.69 -0.07
C ILE A 101 -13.40 7.26 -0.38
N GLU A 102 -14.41 7.02 0.46
CA GLU A 102 -15.76 7.58 0.27
C GLU A 102 -15.91 8.98 0.86
N LEU A 103 -15.06 9.33 1.84
CA LEU A 103 -15.13 10.60 2.56
C LEU A 103 -14.05 11.60 2.15
N ILE A 104 -12.94 11.09 1.62
CA ILE A 104 -11.74 11.87 1.32
C ILE A 104 -11.48 11.70 -0.16
N ASP A 105 -11.25 12.78 -0.90
CA ASP A 105 -10.79 12.69 -2.29
C ASP A 105 -9.26 12.46 -2.38
N PRO A 106 -8.75 12.01 -3.54
CA PRO A 106 -7.33 11.69 -3.69
C PRO A 106 -6.36 12.82 -3.37
N LEU A 107 -6.73 14.09 -3.60
CA LEU A 107 -5.86 15.24 -3.32
C LEU A 107 -5.71 15.44 -1.81
N HIS A 108 -6.84 15.45 -1.08
CA HIS A 108 -6.80 15.57 0.37
C HIS A 108 -6.17 14.34 1.03
N ALA A 109 -6.38 13.14 0.48
CA ALA A 109 -5.70 11.94 0.95
C ALA A 109 -4.18 12.05 0.79
N ALA A 110 -3.70 12.60 -0.33
CA ALA A 110 -2.27 12.83 -0.54
C ALA A 110 -1.68 13.81 0.49
N MET A 111 -2.40 14.89 0.82
CA MET A 111 -1.98 15.83 1.87
C MET A 111 -1.88 15.14 3.23
N LEU A 112 -2.92 14.39 3.62
CA LEU A 112 -2.94 13.65 4.90
C LEU A 112 -1.82 12.60 4.98
N LEU A 113 -1.43 12.02 3.85
CA LEU A 113 -0.34 11.05 3.77
C LEU A 113 1.03 11.75 3.77
N ALA A 114 1.17 12.92 3.15
CA ALA A 114 2.38 13.71 3.21
C ALA A 114 2.67 14.18 4.65
N ASP A 115 1.64 14.69 5.35
CA ASP A 115 1.74 15.03 6.77
C ASP A 115 2.12 13.81 7.61
N PHE A 116 1.46 12.66 7.38
CA PHE A 116 1.78 11.42 8.06
C PHE A 116 3.24 10.97 7.83
N VAL A 117 3.72 11.08 6.59
CA VAL A 117 5.10 10.75 6.23
C VAL A 117 6.08 11.68 6.95
N HIS A 118 5.78 12.97 7.00
CA HIS A 118 6.60 13.97 7.68
C HIS A 118 6.62 13.75 9.19
N ASP A 119 5.45 13.78 9.84
CA ASP A 119 5.29 13.72 11.29
C ASP A 119 5.85 12.43 11.90
N ARG A 120 5.84 11.33 11.13
CA ARG A 120 6.31 10.02 11.58
C ARG A 120 7.68 9.64 11.04
N ASN A 121 8.36 10.55 10.32
CA ASN A 121 9.67 10.31 9.70
C ASN A 121 9.71 9.05 8.83
N ILE A 122 8.66 8.81 8.05
CA ILE A 122 8.54 7.62 7.20
C ILE A 122 9.44 7.80 5.99
N SER A 123 10.38 6.87 5.79
CA SER A 123 11.20 6.79 4.58
C SER A 123 10.68 5.70 3.65
N VAL A 124 10.16 4.61 4.21
CA VAL A 124 9.56 3.50 3.47
C VAL A 124 8.08 3.41 3.82
N LEU A 125 7.20 3.72 2.87
CA LEU A 125 5.75 3.66 3.05
C LEU A 125 5.19 2.37 2.45
N ASN A 126 4.62 1.52 3.28
CA ASN A 126 3.79 0.41 2.81
C ASN A 126 2.40 0.93 2.45
N VAL A 127 1.81 0.43 1.36
CA VAL A 127 0.45 0.73 0.94
C VAL A 127 -0.36 -0.55 0.92
N ALA A 128 -1.52 -0.52 1.56
CA ALA A 128 -2.44 -1.65 1.64
C ALA A 128 -3.88 -1.21 1.40
N GLY A 129 -4.70 -2.14 0.92
CA GLY A 129 -6.13 -1.94 0.75
C GLY A 129 -6.80 -3.14 0.10
N PRO A 130 -8.12 -3.04 -0.18
CA PRO A 130 -8.85 -4.13 -0.81
C PRO A 130 -8.37 -4.39 -2.24
N ARG A 131 -8.55 -5.64 -2.64
CA ARG A 131 -8.36 -6.10 -4.02
C ARG A 131 -9.44 -5.55 -4.96
N ALA A 132 -9.16 -5.53 -6.26
CA ALA A 132 -10.04 -4.93 -7.26
C ALA A 132 -11.42 -5.59 -7.30
N SER A 133 -11.50 -6.92 -7.17
CA SER A 133 -12.79 -7.64 -7.08
C SER A 133 -13.66 -7.23 -5.89
N THR A 134 -13.07 -6.69 -4.83
CA THR A 134 -13.79 -6.21 -3.64
C THR A 134 -14.15 -4.72 -3.76
N CYS A 135 -13.26 -3.90 -4.33
CA CYS A 135 -13.51 -2.48 -4.54
C CYS A 135 -12.89 -2.02 -5.87
N PRO A 136 -13.67 -2.03 -6.98
CA PRO A 136 -13.15 -1.73 -8.31
C PRO A 136 -12.54 -0.32 -8.45
N VAL A 137 -13.10 0.67 -7.73
CA VAL A 137 -12.63 2.06 -7.75
C VAL A 137 -11.30 2.27 -7.02
N MET A 138 -10.89 1.31 -6.17
CA MET A 138 -9.71 1.42 -5.31
C MET A 138 -8.42 1.66 -6.11
N TYR A 139 -8.28 1.00 -7.26
CA TYR A 139 -7.06 1.12 -8.07
C TYR A 139 -6.83 2.57 -8.54
N ALA A 140 -7.83 3.17 -9.19
CA ALA A 140 -7.70 4.51 -9.74
C ALA A 140 -7.48 5.55 -8.63
N TYR A 141 -8.22 5.42 -7.53
CA TYR A 141 -8.10 6.29 -6.36
C TYR A 141 -6.69 6.25 -5.76
N VAL A 142 -6.20 5.05 -5.43
CA VAL A 142 -4.89 4.89 -4.76
C VAL A 142 -3.76 5.32 -5.67
N LYS A 143 -3.83 5.01 -6.97
CA LYS A 143 -2.80 5.42 -7.93
C LYS A 143 -2.65 6.93 -7.95
N GLN A 144 -3.77 7.65 -8.04
CA GLN A 144 -3.76 9.11 -8.03
C GLN A 144 -3.21 9.69 -6.72
N ALA A 145 -3.68 9.18 -5.57
CA ALA A 145 -3.23 9.67 -4.26
C ALA A 145 -1.71 9.45 -4.07
N ILE A 146 -1.20 8.26 -4.38
CA ILE A 146 0.22 7.92 -4.21
C ILE A 146 1.12 8.68 -5.19
N GLU A 147 0.69 8.91 -6.44
CA GLU A 147 1.44 9.77 -7.37
C GLU A 147 1.61 11.19 -6.81
N LEU A 148 0.58 11.74 -6.18
CA LEU A 148 0.64 13.07 -5.56
C LEU A 148 1.58 13.09 -4.34
N VAL A 149 1.53 12.06 -3.48
CA VAL A 149 2.44 11.92 -2.33
C VAL A 149 3.90 11.87 -2.79
N ILE A 150 4.20 11.08 -3.82
CA ILE A 150 5.56 10.95 -4.37
C ILE A 150 6.04 12.29 -4.94
N LYS A 151 5.20 13.00 -5.71
CA LYS A 151 5.54 14.30 -6.29
C LYS A 151 5.83 15.37 -5.23
N GLN A 152 5.14 15.33 -4.09
CA GLN A 152 5.37 16.24 -2.97
C GLN A 152 6.61 15.88 -2.14
N SER A 153 7.11 14.65 -2.26
CA SER A 153 8.28 14.16 -1.52
C SER A 153 9.61 14.40 -2.24
N ARG A 154 9.59 14.96 -3.45
CA ARG A 154 10.75 15.36 -4.24
C ARG A 154 11.07 16.83 -3.98
#